data_AF-A0A9P3ZL57-F1
#
_entry.id   AF-A0A9P3ZL57-F1
#
_cell.length_a   1.000
_cell.length_b   1.000
_cell.length_c   1.000
_cell.angle_alpha   90.00
_cell.angle_beta   90.00
_cell.angle_gamma   90.00
#
_symmetry.space_group_name_H-M   'P 1'
#
loop_
_entity.id
_entity.type
_entity.pdbx_description
1 polymer ?
#
loop_
_entity_poly.entity_id
_entity_poly.type
_entity_poly.pdbx_seq_one_letter_code
_entity_poly.pdbx_strand_id
1 'polypeptide(L)' 'MIGTIIWLIGVFCAIWCVMDIFKKNISTAGKVIASIVVLLTSWLGFAVYYFYAKDHLQEWFR' A
#
# COMPACT_ATOMS: atom_id res chain seq x y z
N MET A 1 25.42 5.45 -0.06
CA MET A 1 24.85 5.59 1.30
C MET A 1 23.42 6.13 1.28
N ILE A 2 23.08 7.12 0.46
CA ILE A 2 21.72 7.68 0.39
C ILE A 2 20.67 6.70 -0.17
N GLY A 3 21.05 5.84 -1.12
CA GLY A 3 20.15 4.82 -1.69
C GLY A 3 19.68 3.78 -0.68
N THR A 4 20.53 3.40 0.28
CA THR A 4 20.19 2.44 1.33
C THR A 4 19.15 3.02 2.30
N ILE A 5 19.22 4.32 2.56
CA ILE A 5 18.26 5.05 3.40
C ILE A 5 16.90 5.12 2.71
N ILE A 6 16.89 5.46 1.42
CA ILE A 6 15.68 5.48 0.59
C ILE A 6 15.01 4.10 0.55
N TRP A 7 15.82 3.05 0.39
CA TRP A 7 15.33 1.67 0.39
C TRP A 7 14.69 1.29 1.74
N LEU A 8 15.31 1.63 2.87
CA LEU A 8 14.75 1.40 4.21
C LEU A 8 13.41 2.12 4.42
N ILE A 9 13.30 3.37 3.96
CA ILE A 9 12.05 4.16 4.02
C ILE A 9 10.96 3.49 3.17
N GLY A 10 11.30 3.05 1.96
CA GLY A 10 10.38 2.33 1.08
C GLY A 10 9.87 1.03 1.68
N VAL A 11 10.75 0.26 2.32
CA VAL A 11 10.39 -0.98 3.03
C VAL A 11 9.47 -0.68 4.21
N PHE A 12 9.76 0.35 5.00
CA PHE A 12 8.93 0.72 6.14
C PHE A 12 7.52 1.16 5.71
N CYS A 13 7.41 1.95 4.63
CA CYS A 13 6.14 2.32 4.02
C CYS A 13 5.37 1.10 3.50
N ALA A 14 6.05 0.13 2.87
CA ALA A 14 5.41 -1.10 2.39
C ALA A 14 4.78 -1.89 3.52
N ILE A 15 5.51 -2.11 4.60
CA ILE A 15 5.01 -2.83 5.78
C ILE A 15 3.79 -2.11 6.37
N TRP A 16 3.87 -0.79 6.52
CA TRP A 16 2.75 0.02 7.01
C TRP A 16 1.50 -0.08 6.13
N CYS A 17 1.68 -0.02 4.80
CA CYS A 17 0.57 -0.10 3.86
C CYS A 17 -0.08 -1.49 3.89
N VAL A 18 0.70 -2.56 3.94
CA VAL A 18 0.18 -3.92 4.09
C VAL A 18 -0.60 -4.07 5.39
N MET A 19 -0.10 -3.54 6.51
CA MET A 19 -0.82 -3.58 7.79
C MET A 19 -2.14 -2.79 7.76
N ASP A 20 -2.16 -1.61 7.12
CA ASP A 20 -3.35 -0.76 6.95
C ASP A 20 -4.41 -1.48 6.09
N ILE A 21 -3.99 -2.11 4.98
CA ILE A 21 -4.82 -2.97 4.14
C ILE A 21 -5.38 -4.17 4.93
N PHE A 22 -4.55 -4.83 5.73
CA PHE A 22 -4.96 -6.01 6.50
C PHE A 22 -5.97 -5.68 7.59
N LYS A 23 -5.89 -4.48 8.20
CA LYS A 23 -6.86 -3.97 9.17
C LYS A 23 -8.22 -3.64 8.54
N LYS A 24 -8.27 -3.35 7.24
CA LYS A 24 -9.55 -3.15 6.53
C LYS A 24 -10.25 -4.49 6.32
N ASN A 25 -11.57 -4.49 6.52
CA ASN A 25 -12.42 -5.68 6.39
C ASN A 25 -12.87 -5.84 4.93
N ILE A 26 -11.90 -6.05 4.03
CA ILE A 26 -12.06 -6.26 2.58
C ILE A 26 -11.72 -7.70 2.21
N SER A 27 -12.23 -8.15 1.07
CA SER A 27 -11.94 -9.48 0.52
C SER A 27 -10.44 -9.75 0.41
N THR A 28 -10.02 -10.99 0.72
CA THR A 28 -8.61 -11.43 0.68
C THR A 28 -7.95 -11.12 -0.68
N ALA A 29 -8.72 -11.22 -1.78
CA ALA A 29 -8.25 -10.87 -3.12
C ALA A 29 -7.94 -9.36 -3.25
N GLY A 30 -8.78 -8.50 -2.69
CA GLY A 30 -8.58 -7.05 -2.70
C GLY A 30 -7.37 -6.61 -1.90
N LYS A 31 -7.08 -7.30 -0.78
CA LYS A 31 -5.86 -7.07 0.00
C LYS A 31 -4.60 -7.34 -0.83
N VAL A 32 -4.58 -8.45 -1.56
CA VAL A 32 -3.44 -8.86 -2.39
C VAL A 32 -3.25 -7.90 -3.57
N ILE A 33 -4.33 -7.55 -4.27
CA ILE A 33 -4.26 -6.64 -5.43
C ILE A 33 -3.79 -5.25 -5.00
N ALA A 34 -4.35 -4.68 -3.93
CA ALA A 34 -3.94 -3.37 -3.42
C ALA A 34 -2.46 -3.35 -3.02
N SER A 35 -1.98 -4.42 -2.36
CA SER A 35 -0.58 -4.55 -1.97
C SER A 35 0.35 -4.65 -3.19
N ILE A 36 -0.01 -5.46 -4.19
CA ILE A 36 0.77 -5.62 -5.44
C ILE A 36 0.82 -4.31 -6.22
N VAL A 37 -0.30 -3.58 -6.34
CA VAL A 37 -0.37 -2.29 -7.06
C VAL A 37 0.53 -1.25 -6.41
N VAL A 38 0.51 -1.16 -5.08
CA VAL A 38 1.39 -0.25 -4.33
C VAL A 38 2.86 -0.63 -4.50
N LEU A 39 3.19 -1.92 -4.42
CA LEU A 39 4.56 -2.41 -4.62
C LEU A 39 5.08 -2.16 -6.05
N LEU A 40 4.25 -2.38 -7.08
CA LEU A 40 4.61 -2.13 -8.49
C LEU A 40 4.82 -0.65 -8.78
N THR A 41 4.02 0.22 -8.17
CA THR A 41 4.03 1.65 -8.45
C THR A 41 5.03 2.41 -7.56
N SER A 42 5.73 1.72 -6.66
CA SER A 42 6.79 2.28 -5.82
C SER A 42 6.29 3.48 -4.99
N TRP A 43 7.12 4.52 -4.79
CA TRP A 43 6.77 5.71 -4.03
C TRP A 43 5.50 6.43 -4.51
N LEU A 44 5.27 6.46 -5.83
CA LEU A 44 4.05 7.06 -6.38
C LEU A 44 2.81 6.24 -5.98
N GLY A 45 2.95 4.91 -5.95
CA GLY A 45 1.93 3.98 -5.46
C GLY A 45 1.54 4.23 -4.03
N PHE A 46 2.51 4.51 -3.15
CA PHE A 46 2.24 4.88 -1.76
C PHE A 46 1.47 6.19 -1.66
N ALA A 47 1.85 7.22 -2.42
CA ALA A 47 1.17 8.50 -2.41
C ALA A 47 -0.30 8.37 -2.87
N VAL A 48 -0.53 7.68 -3.99
CA VAL A 48 -1.87 7.43 -4.52
C VAL A 48 -2.69 6.57 -3.56
N TYR A 49 -2.08 5.58 -2.91
CA TYR A 49 -2.76 4.78 -1.90
C TYR A 49 -3.22 5.64 -0.73
N TYR A 50 -2.31 6.44 -0.14
CA TYR A 50 -2.62 7.19 1.08
C TYR A 50 -3.60 8.34 0.85
N PHE A 51 -3.57 8.98 -0.32
CA PHE A 51 -4.44 10.12 -0.64
C PHE A 51 -5.78 9.75 -1.28
N TYR A 52 -5.88 8.60 -1.96
CA TYR A 52 -7.05 8.26 -2.76
C TYR A 52 -7.55 6.84 -2.52
N ALA A 53 -6.68 5.84 -2.68
CA ALA A 53 -7.14 4.45 -2.62
C ALA A 53 -7.57 4.04 -1.20
N LYS A 54 -6.97 4.60 -0.15
CA LYS A 54 -7.27 4.22 1.24
C LYS A 54 -8.75 4.31 1.56
N ASP A 55 -9.42 5.41 1.23
CA ASP A 55 -10.85 5.59 1.51
C ASP A 55 -11.73 4.76 0.56
N HIS A 56 -11.38 4.67 -0.72
CA HIS A 56 -12.18 3.96 -1.72
C HIS A 56 -11.98 2.44 -1.76
N LEU A 57 -10.88 1.91 -1.21
CA LEU A 57 -10.56 0.48 -1.22
C LEU A 57 -11.63 -0.37 -0.56
N GLN A 58 -12.28 0.16 0.47
CA GLN A 58 -13.32 -0.55 1.20
C GLN A 58 -14.64 -0.64 0.42
N GLU A 59 -14.91 0.33 -0.45
CA GLU A 59 -16.05 0.30 -1.37
C GLU A 59 -15.76 -0.56 -2.60
N TRP A 60 -14.55 -0.46 -3.16
CA TRP A 60 -14.16 -1.21 -4.38
C TRP A 60 -14.01 -2.71 -4.14
N PHE A 61 -13.62 -3.12 -2.93
CA PHE A 61 -13.41 -4.53 -2.57
C PHE A 61 -14.40 -5.05 -1.52
N ARG A 62 -15.58 -4.43 -1.43
CA ARG A 62 -16.71 -4.91 -0.63
C ARG A 62 -17.16 -6.30 -1.07
#